data_AF-A0A960CC86-F1
#
_entry.id   AF-A0A960CC86-F1
#
_cell.length_a   1.000
_cell.length_b   1.000
_cell.length_c   1.000
_cell.angle_alpha   90.00
_cell.angle_beta   90.00
_cell.angle_gamma   90.00
#
_symmetry.space_group_name_H-M   'P 1'
#
loop_
_entity.id
_entity.type
_entity.pdbx_description
1 polymer ?
#
loop_
_entity_poly.entity_id
_entity_poly.type
_entity_poly.pdbx_seq_one_letter_code
_entity_poly.pdbx_strand_id
1 'polypeptide(L)'
;RFAGNVYALHDEPLPLVDALHLDPGYMAFLQDSANHHHARVRRVAAAVSESLDKDIQEGRDVLAPVNPIERRLEAVQAIRQGGDRRYFAFNGDVLASLSNKATGKDLHDRGQYSKTAATDPQNSKPVPRSSSKYKNTTTTTQTTYEDSAREAVSLEGLVLPPRLKDNQRALAARYLATVPAEQRQSVLDELAGRLQAEQRGAKPVYDELRYLHHLCRQVNEGGFVANLGLKVQTERDRRHGEAKQLREEAATRAQERKATTSRSHGESALAEIRKQLKVPPTRGEKPR
;
A
#
# COMPACT_ATOMS: atom_id res chain seq x y z
N ARG A 1 18.93 -20.92 35.71
CA ARG A 1 18.88 -20.48 34.31
C ARG A 1 17.55 -19.78 34.10
N PHE A 2 17.53 -18.45 34.08
CA PHE A 2 16.31 -17.68 33.84
C PHE A 2 15.98 -17.75 32.35
N ALA A 3 14.89 -18.43 32.00
CA ALA A 3 14.26 -18.34 30.68
C ALA A 3 13.23 -17.21 30.74
N GLY A 4 13.71 -15.97 30.80
CA GLY A 4 12.87 -14.80 30.60
C GLY A 4 12.91 -14.43 29.13
N ASN A 5 11.76 -14.39 28.46
CA ASN A 5 11.65 -13.60 27.23
C ASN A 5 11.98 -12.16 27.62
N VAL A 6 13.15 -11.68 27.19
CA VAL A 6 13.56 -10.29 27.38
C VAL A 6 12.70 -9.45 26.46
N TYR A 7 11.50 -9.10 26.92
CA TYR A 7 10.83 -7.91 26.42
C TYR A 7 11.60 -6.75 27.03
N ALA A 8 12.58 -6.22 26.30
CA ALA A 8 13.03 -4.87 26.57
C ALA A 8 11.81 -3.98 26.29
N LEU A 9 11.05 -3.68 27.34
CA LEU A 9 10.01 -2.67 27.29
C LEU A 9 10.76 -1.36 27.07
N HIS A 10 10.90 -0.97 25.82
CA HIS A 10 11.44 0.34 25.50
C HIS A 10 10.45 1.36 26.06
N ASP A 11 10.96 2.31 26.87
CA ASP A 11 10.13 3.39 27.43
C ASP A 11 9.53 4.30 26.34
N GLU A 12 10.00 4.17 25.10
CA GLU A 12 9.57 4.98 23.96
C GLU A 12 9.23 4.10 22.75
N PRO A 13 8.23 4.50 21.95
CA PRO A 13 7.90 3.80 20.71
C PRO A 13 9.06 3.93 19.72
N LEU A 14 9.39 2.85 19.01
CA LEU A 14 10.44 2.86 17.99
C LEU A 14 10.15 3.90 16.88
N PRO A 15 11.16 4.60 16.35
CA PRO A 15 11.04 5.37 15.12
C PRO A 15 10.55 4.51 13.95
N LEU A 16 9.88 5.12 12.97
CA LEU A 16 9.33 4.40 11.82
C LEU A 16 10.43 3.65 11.04
N VAL A 17 11.58 4.29 10.82
CA VAL A 17 12.72 3.68 10.12
C VAL A 17 13.17 2.38 10.78
N ASP A 18 13.25 2.36 12.11
CA ASP A 18 13.66 1.18 12.88
C ASP A 18 12.56 0.12 12.87
N ALA A 19 11.29 0.52 12.99
CA ALA A 19 10.16 -0.39 12.90
C ALA A 19 10.10 -1.11 11.54
N LEU A 20 10.31 -0.37 10.44
CA LEU A 20 10.36 -0.94 9.09
C LEU A 20 11.57 -1.85 8.86
N HIS A 21 12.69 -1.56 9.53
CA HIS A 21 13.89 -2.39 9.47
C HIS A 21 13.70 -3.72 10.22
N LEU A 22 13.08 -3.67 11.40
CA LEU A 22 12.87 -4.83 12.26
C LEU A 22 11.71 -5.72 11.81
N ASP A 23 10.64 -5.13 11.28
CA ASP A 23 9.44 -5.84 10.84
C ASP A 23 9.09 -5.51 9.38
N PRO A 24 9.45 -6.40 8.43
CA PRO A 24 9.09 -6.30 7.01
C PRO A 24 7.58 -6.34 6.71
N GLY A 25 6.74 -6.65 7.70
CA GLY A 25 5.28 -6.63 7.61
C GLY A 25 4.61 -5.47 8.33
N TYR A 26 5.38 -4.54 8.94
CA TYR A 26 4.83 -3.47 9.76
C TYR A 26 3.75 -2.63 9.08
N MET A 27 3.93 -2.25 7.80
CA MET A 27 2.94 -1.44 7.09
C MET A 27 1.66 -2.21 6.80
N ALA A 28 1.78 -3.50 6.46
CA ALA A 28 0.63 -4.38 6.29
C ALA A 28 -0.11 -4.58 7.61
N PHE A 29 0.62 -4.82 8.70
CA PHE A 29 0.07 -4.90 10.05
C PHE A 29 -0.70 -3.62 10.45
N LEU A 30 -0.17 -2.44 10.10
CA LEU A 30 -0.84 -1.18 10.36
C LEU A 30 -2.16 -1.05 9.57
N GLN A 31 -2.16 -1.47 8.31
CA GLN A 31 -3.37 -1.53 7.48
C GLN A 31 -4.41 -2.53 8.03
N ASP A 32 -3.98 -3.73 8.40
CA ASP A 32 -4.85 -4.75 8.98
C ASP A 32 -5.43 -4.30 10.33
N SER A 33 -4.61 -3.61 11.14
CA SER A 33 -5.02 -3.05 12.43
C SER A 33 -6.10 -1.97 12.28
N ALA A 34 -6.12 -1.24 11.16
CA ALA A 34 -7.19 -0.29 10.84
C ALA A 34 -8.54 -1.00 10.62
N ASN A 35 -8.53 -2.27 10.22
CA ASN A 35 -9.72 -3.12 10.04
C ASN A 35 -10.00 -4.06 11.23
N HIS A 36 -9.27 -3.92 12.33
CA HIS A 36 -9.37 -4.80 13.48
C HIS A 36 -10.75 -4.75 14.16
N HIS A 37 -11.20 -5.83 14.82
CA HIS A 37 -12.52 -5.87 15.46
C HIS A 37 -12.70 -4.85 16.61
N HIS A 38 -11.62 -4.51 17.33
CA HIS A 38 -11.66 -3.56 18.44
C HIS A 38 -11.56 -2.09 17.98
N ALA A 39 -12.56 -1.28 18.34
CA ALA A 39 -12.64 0.14 17.96
C ALA A 39 -11.42 0.97 18.39
N ARG A 40 -10.86 0.71 19.59
CA ARG A 40 -9.65 1.41 20.05
C ARG A 40 -8.42 1.08 19.19
N VAL A 41 -8.26 -0.17 18.78
CA VAL A 41 -7.15 -0.59 17.91
C VAL A 41 -7.28 0.09 16.55
N ARG A 42 -8.48 0.05 15.95
CA ARG A 42 -8.74 0.75 14.68
C ARG A 42 -8.42 2.23 14.77
N ARG A 43 -8.91 2.90 15.83
CA ARG A 43 -8.71 4.34 16.03
C ARG A 43 -7.24 4.71 16.13
N VAL A 44 -6.45 3.93 16.88
CA VAL A 44 -5.00 4.18 16.99
C VAL A 44 -4.29 3.90 15.66
N ALA A 45 -4.60 2.80 14.98
CA ALA A 45 -3.99 2.45 13.70
C ALA A 45 -4.29 3.50 12.60
N ALA A 46 -5.54 3.97 12.56
CA ALA A 46 -5.97 5.05 11.67
C ALA A 46 -5.20 6.34 11.98
N ALA A 47 -5.07 6.72 13.25
CA ALA A 47 -4.35 7.93 13.63
C ALA A 47 -2.84 7.87 13.38
N VAL A 48 -2.20 6.71 13.53
CA VAL A 48 -0.80 6.53 13.11
C VAL A 48 -0.70 6.72 11.59
N SER A 49 -1.58 6.09 10.80
CA SER A 49 -1.61 6.26 9.35
C SER A 49 -1.87 7.69 8.92
N GLU A 50 -2.78 8.39 9.59
CA GLU A 50 -3.11 9.79 9.31
C GLU A 50 -1.95 10.72 9.67
N SER A 51 -1.25 10.46 10.79
CA SER A 51 -0.06 11.21 11.18
C SER A 51 1.03 11.09 10.12
N LEU A 52 1.26 9.87 9.61
CA LEU A 52 2.21 9.63 8.53
C LEU A 52 1.81 10.38 7.25
N ASP A 53 0.54 10.35 6.86
CA ASP A 53 0.07 11.07 5.67
C ASP A 53 0.25 12.58 5.80
N LYS A 54 -0.08 13.17 6.96
CA LYS A 54 0.11 14.59 7.21
C LYS A 54 1.58 14.98 7.12
N ASP A 55 2.45 14.21 7.75
CA ASP A 55 3.89 14.47 7.73
C ASP A 55 4.43 14.45 6.29
N ILE A 56 4.00 13.48 5.49
CA ILE A 56 4.38 13.36 4.08
C ILE A 56 3.84 14.56 3.27
N GLN A 57 2.61 14.98 3.51
CA GLN A 57 1.99 16.13 2.84
C GLN A 57 2.70 17.45 3.17
N GLU A 58 3.16 17.62 4.40
CA GLU A 58 3.98 18.74 4.83
C GLU A 58 5.43 18.67 4.31
N GLY A 59 5.77 17.63 3.52
CA GLY A 59 7.09 17.45 2.93
C GLY A 59 8.16 16.99 3.93
N ARG A 60 7.75 16.42 5.08
CA ARG A 60 8.68 15.87 6.07
C ARG A 60 9.16 14.48 5.65
N ASP A 61 10.46 14.27 5.79
CA ASP A 61 11.07 12.95 5.60
C ASP A 61 10.79 12.06 6.82
N VAL A 62 9.73 11.25 6.76
CA VAL A 62 9.33 10.32 7.84
C VAL A 62 10.34 9.19 8.10
N LEU A 63 11.35 9.02 7.23
CA LEU A 63 12.44 8.04 7.40
C LEU A 63 13.76 8.69 7.81
N ALA A 64 13.77 10.01 8.02
CA ALA A 64 14.96 10.69 8.51
C ALA A 64 15.38 10.11 9.88
N PRO A 65 16.69 9.85 10.08
CA PRO A 65 17.21 9.53 11.40
C PRO A 65 16.86 10.66 12.37
N VAL A 66 16.20 10.32 13.48
CA VAL A 66 15.80 11.28 14.51
C VAL A 66 16.68 11.08 15.73
N ASN A 67 17.20 12.17 16.29
CA ASN A 67 17.91 12.11 17.55
C ASN A 67 16.93 11.75 18.70
N PRO A 68 17.18 10.69 19.47
CA PRO A 68 16.29 10.30 20.57
C PRO A 68 16.06 11.41 21.60
N ILE A 69 17.06 12.24 21.88
CA ILE A 69 16.95 13.34 22.86
C ILE A 69 16.03 14.44 22.34
N GLU A 70 16.14 14.80 21.07
CA GLU A 70 15.28 15.82 20.45
C GLU A 70 13.82 15.36 20.43
N ARG A 71 13.59 14.10 20.05
CA ARG A 71 12.26 13.48 20.04
C ARG A 71 11.64 13.43 21.44
N ARG A 72 12.44 13.13 22.47
CA ARG A 72 12.01 13.20 23.89
C ARG A 72 11.63 14.61 24.28
N LEU A 73 12.45 15.59 23.92
CA LEU A 73 12.19 16.99 24.25
C LEU A 73 10.89 17.48 23.60
N GLU A 74 10.66 17.14 22.33
CA GLU A 74 9.43 17.46 21.61
C GLU A 74 8.19 16.80 22.27
N ALA A 75 8.28 15.52 22.62
CA ALA A 75 7.19 14.82 23.29
C ALA A 75 6.88 15.40 24.68
N VAL A 76 7.90 15.73 25.48
CA VAL A 76 7.74 16.40 26.78
C VAL A 76 7.10 17.78 26.61
N GLN A 77 7.52 18.51 25.58
CA GLN A 77 6.94 19.81 25.25
C GLN A 77 5.47 19.70 24.85
N ALA A 78 5.08 18.67 24.09
CA ALA A 78 3.69 18.40 23.73
C ALA A 78 2.81 18.14 24.97
N ILE A 79 3.31 17.38 25.95
CA ILE A 79 2.61 17.14 27.22
C ILE A 79 2.45 18.44 28.04
N ARG A 80 3.53 19.21 28.18
CA ARG A 80 3.57 20.37 29.09
C ARG A 80 2.77 21.56 28.59
N GLN A 81 2.84 21.83 27.28
CA GLN A 81 2.25 23.03 26.70
C GLN A 81 0.90 22.75 26.03
N GLY A 82 0.57 21.47 25.80
CA GLY A 82 -0.61 21.06 25.05
C GLY A 82 -0.58 21.53 23.58
N GLY A 83 -1.58 21.12 22.80
CA GLY A 83 -1.80 21.62 21.44
C GLY A 83 -1.15 20.81 20.33
N ASP A 84 -1.04 21.42 19.15
CA ASP A 84 -0.59 20.91 17.83
C ASP A 84 0.92 20.58 17.79
N ARG A 85 1.41 19.90 18.82
CA ARG A 85 2.79 19.44 18.90
C ARG A 85 2.86 17.94 18.75
N ARG A 86 3.89 17.51 18.04
CA ARG A 86 4.15 16.09 17.79
C ARG A 86 4.43 15.37 19.11
N TYR A 87 3.80 14.22 19.26
CA TYR A 87 4.08 13.29 20.34
C TYR A 87 4.61 12.00 19.73
N PHE A 88 5.94 11.84 19.75
CA PHE A 88 6.64 10.74 19.10
C PHE A 88 6.29 10.60 17.61
N ALA A 89 5.48 9.60 17.26
CA ALA A 89 5.05 9.31 15.88
C ALA A 89 3.73 9.99 15.51
N PHE A 90 3.04 10.61 16.47
CA PHE A 90 1.76 11.27 16.24
C PHE A 90 1.97 12.73 15.87
N ASN A 91 1.38 13.13 14.75
CA ASN A 91 1.25 14.52 14.36
C ASN A 91 0.34 15.25 15.38
N GLY A 92 0.62 16.54 15.65
CA GLY A 92 -0.04 17.29 16.72
C GLY A 92 -1.56 17.39 16.54
N ASP A 93 -2.00 17.77 15.35
CA ASP A 93 -3.41 17.80 14.98
C ASP A 93 -4.11 16.44 15.16
N VAL A 94 -3.45 15.36 14.73
CA VAL A 94 -4.03 14.01 14.79
C VAL A 94 -4.10 13.55 16.25
N LEU A 95 -3.11 13.90 17.06
CA LEU A 95 -3.13 13.66 18.50
C LEU A 95 -4.28 14.44 19.17
N ALA A 96 -4.53 15.68 18.72
CA ALA A 96 -5.64 16.48 19.22
C ALA A 96 -7.01 15.86 18.89
N SER A 97 -7.18 15.27 17.70
CA SER A 97 -8.42 14.56 17.31
C SER A 97 -8.61 13.21 18.02
N LEU A 98 -7.50 12.58 18.45
CA LEU A 98 -7.53 11.38 19.30
C LEU A 98 -7.96 11.68 20.74
N SER A 99 -7.72 12.90 21.22
CA SER A 99 -8.11 13.30 22.56
C SER A 99 -9.64 13.22 22.70
N ASN A 100 -10.13 12.55 23.74
CA ASN A 100 -11.55 12.54 24.10
C ASN A 100 -11.99 13.90 24.69
N LYS A 101 -11.55 15.03 24.11
CA LYS A 101 -12.20 16.31 24.36
C LYS A 101 -13.58 16.17 23.74
N ALA A 102 -14.58 15.96 24.59
CA ALA A 102 -15.97 15.89 24.21
C ALA A 102 -16.33 17.16 23.41
N THR A 103 -16.30 17.07 22.08
CA THR A 103 -17.15 17.91 21.25
C THR A 103 -18.56 17.46 21.60
N GLY A 104 -19.32 18.34 22.26
CA GLY A 104 -20.54 18.00 22.99
C GLY A 104 -21.74 17.56 22.13
N LYS A 105 -21.56 16.66 21.16
CA LYS A 105 -22.63 16.21 20.26
C LYS A 105 -22.93 14.71 20.27
N ASP A 106 -22.00 13.84 20.69
CA ASP A 106 -22.24 12.39 20.67
C ASP A 106 -22.27 11.79 22.08
N LEU A 107 -23.35 12.08 22.80
CA LEU A 107 -23.69 11.51 24.09
C LEU A 107 -24.69 10.35 23.96
N HIS A 108 -24.60 9.51 22.92
CA HIS A 108 -25.45 8.31 22.84
C HIS A 108 -24.80 7.14 22.07
N ASP A 109 -23.60 6.72 22.47
CA ASP A 109 -23.23 5.30 22.33
C ASP A 109 -22.23 4.88 23.41
N ARG A 110 -22.76 4.56 24.60
CA ARG A 110 -21.98 4.19 25.78
C ARG A 110 -21.72 2.69 25.80
N GLY A 111 -20.91 2.21 24.87
CA GLY A 111 -20.25 0.91 24.92
C GLY A 111 -18.90 0.94 25.66
N GLN A 112 -18.81 1.63 26.81
CA GLN A 112 -17.58 1.71 27.60
C GLN A 112 -17.78 1.19 29.03
N TYR A 113 -17.40 -0.06 29.25
CA TYR A 113 -16.95 -0.55 30.55
C TYR A 113 -15.50 -0.06 30.78
N SER A 114 -15.38 1.20 31.22
CA SER A 114 -14.15 1.74 31.79
C SER A 114 -14.42 2.02 33.26
N LYS A 115 -13.98 1.13 34.16
CA LYS A 115 -13.89 1.48 35.58
C LYS A 115 -12.91 2.65 35.70
N THR A 116 -13.39 3.79 36.13
CA THR A 116 -12.57 4.91 36.60
C THR A 116 -11.87 4.46 37.88
N ALA A 117 -10.58 4.10 37.80
CA ALA A 117 -9.74 3.91 38.97
C ALA A 117 -9.07 5.23 39.29
N ALA A 118 -9.46 5.82 40.42
CA ALA A 118 -8.68 6.82 41.10
C ALA A 118 -7.33 6.21 41.55
N THR A 119 -6.33 7.07 41.63
CA THR A 119 -4.96 6.82 42.09
C THR A 119 -4.89 6.05 43.41
N ASP A 120 -4.35 4.83 43.39
CA ASP A 120 -3.64 4.21 44.51
C ASP A 120 -2.77 3.04 44.03
N PRO A 121 -1.61 2.76 44.67
CA PRO A 121 -0.58 1.85 44.16
C PRO A 121 -1.00 0.38 44.25
N GLN A 122 -0.79 -0.35 43.16
CA GLN A 122 -1.17 -1.76 42.96
C GLN A 122 -0.61 -2.68 44.05
N ASN A 123 -1.50 -3.32 44.81
CA ASN A 123 -1.21 -4.54 45.55
C ASN A 123 -1.78 -5.73 44.77
N SER A 124 -0.90 -6.61 44.27
CA SER A 124 -1.29 -7.78 43.48
C SER A 124 -1.62 -8.97 44.39
N LYS A 125 -2.86 -9.47 44.30
CA LYS A 125 -3.22 -10.80 44.79
C LYS A 125 -3.74 -11.64 43.61
N PRO A 126 -3.38 -12.93 43.49
CA PRO A 126 -3.71 -13.73 42.32
C PRO A 126 -4.97 -14.61 42.51
N VAL A 127 -5.47 -15.10 41.36
CA VAL A 127 -6.35 -16.30 41.14
C VAL A 127 -7.88 -16.06 41.24
N PRO A 128 -8.80 -16.80 40.54
CA PRO A 128 -8.68 -17.85 39.50
C PRO A 128 -9.44 -17.63 38.17
N ARG A 129 -9.12 -18.50 37.20
CA ARG A 129 -9.93 -18.95 36.05
C ARG A 129 -11.44 -19.09 36.34
N SER A 130 -12.29 -18.65 35.41
CA SER A 130 -13.39 -19.50 34.91
C SER A 130 -13.90 -19.03 33.54
N SER A 131 -14.45 -20.00 32.83
CA SER A 131 -14.70 -20.09 31.40
C SER A 131 -16.07 -19.57 30.93
N SER A 132 -16.12 -19.35 29.62
CA SER A 132 -17.23 -19.69 28.73
C SER A 132 -18.25 -18.59 28.40
N LYS A 133 -18.28 -18.25 27.10
CA LYS A 133 -19.37 -18.46 26.14
C LYS A 133 -19.60 -17.22 25.27
N TYR A 134 -19.00 -17.29 24.10
CA TYR A 134 -19.32 -16.59 22.87
C TYR A 134 -20.84 -16.58 22.61
N LYS A 135 -21.37 -15.39 22.34
CA LYS A 135 -22.57 -15.19 21.54
C LYS A 135 -22.23 -14.12 20.51
N ASN A 136 -22.11 -14.53 19.26
CA ASN A 136 -21.88 -13.67 18.11
C ASN A 136 -23.23 -13.09 17.68
N THR A 137 -23.41 -11.78 17.80
CA THR A 137 -24.45 -11.04 17.07
C THR A 137 -23.74 -10.04 16.17
N THR A 138 -23.62 -10.40 14.90
CA THR A 138 -23.10 -9.53 13.84
C THR A 138 -24.22 -8.58 13.43
N THR A 139 -24.17 -7.33 13.88
CA THR A 139 -24.96 -6.25 13.30
C THR A 139 -24.03 -5.41 12.45
N THR A 140 -24.08 -5.63 11.14
CA THR A 140 -23.40 -4.82 10.12
C THR A 140 -24.16 -3.50 10.00
N THR A 141 -23.73 -2.48 10.73
CA THR A 141 -24.15 -1.10 10.47
C THR A 141 -23.17 -0.50 9.48
N GLN A 142 -23.60 -0.32 8.23
CA GLN A 142 -22.89 0.53 7.27
C GLN A 142 -23.01 1.97 7.75
N THR A 143 -21.99 2.45 8.45
CA THR A 143 -21.81 3.89 8.66
C THR A 143 -21.04 4.42 7.45
N THR A 144 -21.77 4.97 6.49
CA THR A 144 -21.26 5.95 5.54
C THR A 144 -20.74 7.16 6.33
N TYR A 145 -19.45 7.14 6.64
CA TYR A 145 -18.70 8.34 6.96
C TYR A 145 -18.23 8.93 5.64
N GLU A 146 -18.94 9.96 5.20
CA GLU A 146 -18.45 10.93 4.22
C GLU A 146 -17.33 11.73 4.89
N ASP A 147 -16.08 11.29 4.74
CA ASP A 147 -14.92 12.13 5.02
C ASP A 147 -13.80 11.82 4.03
N SER A 148 -13.67 12.73 3.06
CA SER A 148 -12.59 12.85 2.08
C SER A 148 -12.00 11.52 1.62
N ALA A 149 -12.65 10.88 0.65
CA ALA A 149 -12.08 9.76 -0.11
C ALA A 149 -10.75 10.20 -0.75
N ARG A 150 -9.66 9.99 -0.01
CA ARG A 150 -8.29 10.15 -0.46
C ARG A 150 -8.13 9.16 -1.61
N GLU A 151 -7.71 9.66 -2.77
CA GLU A 151 -7.41 8.79 -3.90
C GLU A 151 -6.18 7.95 -3.54
N ALA A 152 -6.43 6.78 -2.94
CA ALA A 152 -5.41 5.79 -2.68
C ALA A 152 -4.75 5.50 -4.03
N VAL A 153 -3.46 5.85 -4.17
CA VAL A 153 -2.73 5.61 -5.41
C VAL A 153 -2.71 4.10 -5.64
N SER A 154 -3.55 3.63 -6.55
CA SER A 154 -3.49 2.25 -6.98
C SER A 154 -2.17 2.05 -7.71
N LEU A 155 -1.28 1.28 -7.09
CA LEU A 155 -0.01 0.87 -7.69
C LEU A 155 -0.22 -0.10 -8.85
N GLU A 156 -1.43 -0.63 -9.06
CA GLU A 156 -1.74 -1.66 -10.06
C GLU A 156 -1.50 -1.21 -11.52
N GLY A 157 -1.46 0.10 -11.77
CA GLY A 157 -1.14 0.68 -13.08
C GLY A 157 0.30 1.18 -13.23
N LEU A 158 1.10 1.16 -12.16
CA LEU A 158 2.45 1.70 -12.15
C LEU A 158 3.49 0.60 -12.26
N VAL A 159 4.57 0.85 -12.99
CA VAL A 159 5.71 -0.09 -13.07
C VAL A 159 6.69 0.24 -11.96
N LEU A 160 6.70 -0.57 -10.90
CA LEU A 160 7.59 -0.38 -9.75
C LEU A 160 8.96 -1.02 -9.97
N PRO A 161 10.05 -0.36 -9.52
CA PRO A 161 11.37 -0.97 -9.48
C PRO A 161 11.39 -2.27 -8.63
N PRO A 162 12.05 -3.35 -9.09
CA PRO A 162 12.03 -4.65 -8.40
C PRO A 162 12.72 -4.66 -7.04
N ARG A 163 13.59 -3.68 -6.76
CA ARG A 163 14.25 -3.51 -5.44
C ARG A 163 13.29 -3.03 -4.34
N LEU A 164 12.13 -2.45 -4.68
CA LEU A 164 11.16 -1.99 -3.68
C LEU A 164 10.41 -3.17 -3.04
N LYS A 165 10.69 -3.41 -1.76
CA LYS A 165 10.04 -4.42 -0.91
C LYS A 165 8.60 -4.01 -0.56
N ASP A 166 7.78 -4.95 -0.10
CA ASP A 166 6.34 -4.70 0.14
C ASP A 166 6.05 -3.55 1.12
N ASN A 167 6.73 -3.49 2.26
CA ASN A 167 6.65 -2.34 3.18
C ASN A 167 7.01 -1.01 2.50
N GLN A 168 8.03 -1.03 1.63
CA GLN A 168 8.45 0.14 0.90
C GLN A 168 7.42 0.54 -0.16
N ARG A 169 6.69 -0.41 -0.76
CA ARG A 169 5.62 -0.11 -1.70
C ARG A 169 4.48 0.66 -1.05
N ALA A 170 4.09 0.28 0.18
CA ALA A 170 3.06 1.00 0.92
C ALA A 170 3.45 2.46 1.20
N LEU A 171 4.70 2.72 1.57
CA LEU A 171 5.17 4.09 1.79
C LEU A 171 5.40 4.85 0.47
N ALA A 172 5.90 4.17 -0.56
CA ALA A 172 6.05 4.72 -1.90
C ALA A 172 4.71 5.18 -2.47
N ALA A 173 3.62 4.42 -2.27
CA ALA A 173 2.28 4.83 -2.67
C ALA A 173 1.85 6.15 -2.00
N ARG A 174 2.16 6.33 -0.71
CA ARG A 174 1.88 7.57 0.03
C ARG A 174 2.69 8.75 -0.51
N TYR A 175 3.99 8.56 -0.79
CA TYR A 175 4.80 9.61 -1.42
C TYR A 175 4.29 9.99 -2.81
N LEU A 176 3.95 9.01 -3.64
CA LEU A 176 3.42 9.24 -4.99
C LEU A 176 2.03 9.89 -4.98
N ALA A 177 1.25 9.74 -3.91
CA ALA A 177 -0.02 10.43 -3.73
C ALA A 177 0.15 11.96 -3.64
N THR A 178 1.33 12.44 -3.23
CA THR A 178 1.64 13.89 -3.21
C THR A 178 1.92 14.46 -4.60
N VAL A 179 2.13 13.60 -5.60
CA VAL A 179 2.56 13.96 -6.95
C VAL A 179 1.39 13.81 -7.94
N PRO A 180 1.24 14.70 -8.95
CA PRO A 180 0.24 14.55 -10.01
C PRO A 180 0.36 13.21 -10.74
N ALA A 181 -0.78 12.60 -11.09
CA ALA A 181 -0.84 11.25 -11.69
C ALA A 181 0.07 11.07 -12.91
N GLU A 182 0.12 12.08 -13.78
CA GLU A 182 0.92 12.09 -15.02
C GLU A 182 2.44 11.99 -14.78
N GLN A 183 2.91 12.43 -13.60
CA GLN A 183 4.35 12.45 -13.29
C GLN A 183 4.80 11.25 -12.45
N ARG A 184 3.86 10.50 -11.86
CA ARG A 184 4.17 9.37 -10.96
C ARG A 184 5.05 8.31 -11.64
N GLN A 185 4.73 7.96 -12.89
CA GLN A 185 5.53 6.97 -13.62
C GLN A 185 6.91 7.50 -13.98
N SER A 186 7.03 8.77 -14.37
CA SER A 186 8.33 9.40 -14.67
C SER A 186 9.26 9.43 -13.46
N VAL A 187 8.71 9.70 -12.26
CA VAL A 187 9.45 9.62 -10.99
C VAL A 187 9.94 8.20 -10.71
N LEU A 188 9.08 7.20 -10.90
CA LEU A 188 9.45 5.79 -10.74
C LEU A 188 10.48 5.32 -11.77
N ASP A 189 10.38 5.79 -13.01
CA ASP A 189 11.32 5.50 -14.09
C ASP A 189 12.69 6.13 -13.78
N GLU A 190 12.74 7.33 -13.21
CA GLU A 190 13.99 7.97 -12.75
C GLU A 190 14.64 7.17 -11.61
N LEU A 191 13.86 6.75 -10.60
CA LEU A 191 14.34 5.86 -9.54
C LEU A 191 14.87 4.53 -10.12
N ALA A 192 14.13 3.90 -11.04
CA ALA A 192 14.58 2.68 -11.70
C ALA A 192 15.89 2.89 -12.47
N GLY A 193 16.01 4.00 -13.20
CA GLY A 193 17.20 4.35 -13.96
C GLY A 193 18.41 4.56 -13.05
N ARG A 194 18.20 5.18 -11.88
CA ARG A 194 19.24 5.33 -10.86
C ARG A 194 19.72 3.99 -10.32
N LEU A 195 18.80 3.08 -10.00
CA LEU A 195 19.13 1.74 -9.52
C LEU A 195 19.85 0.89 -10.58
N GLN A 196 19.49 1.05 -11.86
CA GLN A 196 20.21 0.41 -12.97
C GLN A 196 21.62 1.00 -13.17
N ALA A 197 21.78 2.32 -12.97
CA ALA A 197 23.10 2.97 -13.09
C ALA A 197 24.07 2.49 -12.00
N GLU A 198 23.59 2.25 -10.78
CA GLU A 198 24.37 1.65 -9.69
C GLU A 198 24.94 0.28 -10.11
N GLN A 199 24.13 -0.58 -10.73
CA GLN A 199 24.58 -1.88 -11.25
C GLN A 199 25.68 -1.76 -12.31
N ARG A 200 25.83 -0.58 -12.93
CA ARG A 200 26.83 -0.26 -13.94
C ARG A 200 28.03 0.54 -13.38
N GLY A 201 28.18 0.58 -12.06
CA GLY A 201 29.32 1.21 -11.39
C GLY A 201 29.11 2.66 -10.95
N ALA A 202 27.89 3.20 -11.02
CA ALA A 202 27.59 4.49 -10.41
C ALA A 202 27.56 4.41 -8.87
N LYS A 203 27.56 5.57 -8.20
CA LYS A 203 27.47 5.64 -6.73
C LYS A 203 26.20 4.93 -6.23
N PRO A 204 26.30 4.07 -5.20
CA PRO A 204 25.17 3.29 -4.71
C PRO A 204 24.06 4.15 -4.13
N VAL A 205 22.82 3.70 -4.31
CA VAL A 205 21.65 4.23 -3.61
C VAL A 205 21.46 3.42 -2.34
N TYR A 206 21.75 4.04 -1.20
CA TYR A 206 21.66 3.38 0.11
C TYR A 206 20.23 3.28 0.65
N ASP A 207 19.37 4.23 0.29
CA ASP A 207 17.96 4.27 0.71
C ASP A 207 17.08 4.67 -0.47
N GLU A 208 16.35 3.69 -1.01
CA GLU A 208 15.49 3.89 -2.18
C GLU A 208 14.29 4.79 -1.87
N LEU A 209 13.76 4.73 -0.64
CA LEU A 209 12.58 5.49 -0.25
C LEU A 209 12.90 6.95 0.00
N ARG A 210 14.04 7.26 0.63
CA ARG A 210 14.47 8.65 0.81
C ARG A 210 14.82 9.30 -0.53
N TYR A 211 15.41 8.53 -1.45
CA TYR A 211 15.62 9.01 -2.83
C TYR A 211 14.28 9.28 -3.53
N LEU A 212 13.30 8.37 -3.41
CA LEU A 212 11.96 8.57 -3.95
C LEU A 212 11.28 9.81 -3.37
N HIS A 213 11.33 9.99 -2.04
CA HIS A 213 10.79 11.16 -1.35
C HIS A 213 11.42 12.46 -1.90
N HIS A 214 12.74 12.47 -2.10
CA HIS A 214 13.44 13.60 -2.71
C HIS A 214 12.93 13.91 -4.14
N LEU A 215 12.71 12.88 -4.98
CA LEU A 215 12.15 13.07 -6.32
C LEU A 215 10.73 13.64 -6.28
N CYS A 216 9.86 13.10 -5.40
CA CYS A 216 8.50 13.61 -5.23
C CYS A 216 8.51 15.09 -4.80
N ARG A 217 9.41 15.46 -3.88
CA ARG A 217 9.60 16.85 -3.47
C ARG A 217 10.06 17.74 -4.63
N GLN A 218 11.01 17.28 -5.44
CA GLN A 218 11.45 18.03 -6.63
C GLN A 218 10.31 18.26 -7.62
N VAL A 219 9.41 17.29 -7.80
CA VAL A 219 8.22 17.47 -8.65
C VAL A 219 7.32 18.58 -8.09
N ASN A 220 7.03 18.53 -6.80
CA ASN A 220 6.15 19.50 -6.15
C ASN A 220 6.75 20.92 -6.12
N GLU A 221 8.07 21.03 -6.08
CA GLU A 221 8.82 22.29 -6.20
C GLU A 221 8.99 22.75 -7.67
N GLY A 222 8.56 21.94 -8.66
CA GLY A 222 8.69 22.23 -10.09
C GLY A 222 10.11 22.07 -10.66
N GLY A 223 11.04 21.49 -9.89
CA GLY A 223 12.44 21.30 -10.26
C GLY A 223 12.76 19.91 -10.85
N PHE A 224 11.76 19.02 -10.97
CA PHE A 224 11.99 17.67 -11.47
C PHE A 224 12.27 17.66 -12.99
N VAL A 225 13.40 17.06 -13.36
CA VAL A 225 13.79 16.83 -14.75
C VAL A 225 14.21 15.37 -14.91
N ALA A 226 13.47 14.61 -15.71
CA ALA A 226 13.80 13.23 -16.01
C ALA A 226 15.12 13.14 -16.81
N ASN A 227 16.02 12.26 -16.37
CA ASN A 227 17.32 12.05 -17.01
C ASN A 227 17.58 10.56 -17.23
N LEU A 228 17.78 9.80 -16.14
CA LEU A 228 17.98 8.35 -16.24
C LEU A 228 16.66 7.64 -16.58
N GLY A 229 15.54 8.22 -16.16
CA GLY A 229 14.20 7.71 -16.41
C GLY A 229 13.82 7.67 -17.87
N LEU A 230 14.35 8.55 -18.73
CA LEU A 230 14.05 8.56 -20.17
C LEU A 230 14.47 7.25 -20.86
N LYS A 231 15.59 6.67 -20.45
CA LYS A 231 16.05 5.37 -20.98
C LYS A 231 15.16 4.22 -20.49
N VAL A 232 14.65 4.31 -19.26
CA VAL A 232 13.74 3.31 -18.69
C VAL A 232 12.38 3.39 -19.35
N GLN A 233 11.86 4.60 -19.55
CA GLN A 233 10.59 4.87 -20.22
C GLN A 233 10.59 4.35 -21.65
N THR A 234 11.59 4.71 -22.46
CA THR A 234 11.69 4.24 -23.86
C THR A 234 11.73 2.72 -23.95
N GLU A 235 12.47 2.06 -23.06
CA GLU A 235 12.54 0.61 -23.00
C GLU A 235 11.23 -0.03 -22.52
N ARG A 236 10.51 0.60 -21.58
CA ARG A 236 9.18 0.18 -21.13
C ARG A 236 8.16 0.28 -22.26
N ASP A 237 8.14 1.39 -22.99
CA ASP A 237 7.21 1.63 -24.10
C ASP A 237 7.48 0.65 -25.25
N ARG A 238 8.76 0.35 -25.55
CA ARG A 238 9.17 -0.69 -26.51
C ARG A 238 8.61 -2.06 -26.13
N ARG A 239 8.83 -2.51 -24.90
CA ARG A 239 8.32 -3.81 -24.41
C ARG A 239 6.79 -3.88 -24.45
N HIS A 240 6.12 -2.78 -24.11
CA HIS A 240 4.66 -2.72 -24.17
C HIS A 240 4.16 -2.82 -25.62
N GLY A 241 4.83 -2.14 -26.57
CA GLY A 241 4.55 -2.25 -28.00
C GLY A 241 4.72 -3.67 -28.52
N GLU A 242 5.84 -4.32 -28.20
CA GLU A 242 6.13 -5.71 -28.59
C GLU A 242 5.12 -6.69 -27.99
N ALA A 243 4.78 -6.54 -26.71
CA ALA A 243 3.77 -7.39 -26.06
C ALA A 243 2.38 -7.21 -26.69
N LYS A 244 2.03 -5.99 -27.11
CA LYS A 244 0.78 -5.71 -27.82
C LYS A 244 0.76 -6.40 -29.20
N GLN A 245 1.84 -6.27 -29.97
CA GLN A 245 1.97 -6.94 -31.26
C GLN A 245 1.86 -8.46 -31.12
N LEU A 246 2.57 -9.06 -30.17
CA LEU A 246 2.49 -10.50 -29.91
C LEU A 246 1.08 -10.96 -29.52
N ARG A 247 0.35 -10.16 -28.74
CA ARG A 247 -1.05 -10.45 -28.39
C ARG A 247 -1.97 -10.38 -29.61
N GLU A 248 -1.77 -9.39 -30.48
CA GLU A 248 -2.53 -9.24 -31.72
C GLU A 248 -2.25 -10.42 -32.67
N GLU A 249 -0.98 -10.78 -32.89
CA GLU A 249 -0.58 -11.95 -33.68
C GLU A 249 -1.11 -13.27 -33.11
N ALA A 250 -1.11 -13.42 -31.78
CA ALA A 250 -1.69 -14.59 -31.13
C ALA A 250 -3.21 -14.64 -31.33
N ALA A 251 -3.89 -13.49 -31.27
CA ALA A 251 -5.32 -13.40 -31.51
C ALA A 251 -5.69 -13.71 -32.97
N THR A 252 -4.93 -13.19 -33.95
CA THR A 252 -5.15 -13.51 -35.37
C THR A 252 -4.92 -14.99 -35.65
N ARG A 253 -3.81 -15.57 -35.17
CA ARG A 253 -3.55 -17.02 -35.31
C ARG A 253 -4.63 -17.87 -34.63
N ALA A 254 -5.16 -17.44 -33.49
CA ALA A 254 -6.24 -18.15 -32.82
C ALA A 254 -7.56 -18.08 -33.62
N GLN A 255 -7.86 -16.94 -34.25
CA GLN A 255 -9.01 -16.79 -35.14
C GLN A 255 -8.87 -17.66 -36.39
N GLU A 256 -7.70 -17.66 -37.02
CA GLU A 256 -7.42 -18.51 -38.18
C GLU A 256 -7.59 -20.00 -37.85
N ARG A 257 -7.08 -20.45 -36.70
CA ARG A 257 -7.27 -21.83 -36.22
C ARG A 257 -8.75 -22.17 -35.99
N LYS A 258 -9.55 -21.24 -35.46
CA LYS A 258 -11.00 -21.44 -35.30
C LYS A 258 -11.72 -21.49 -36.65
N ALA A 259 -11.30 -20.69 -37.62
CA ALA A 259 -11.88 -20.68 -38.97
C ALA A 259 -11.53 -21.96 -39.76
N THR A 260 -10.32 -22.49 -39.62
CA THR A 260 -9.93 -23.75 -40.28
C THR A 260 -10.66 -24.94 -39.68
N THR A 261 -10.79 -24.99 -38.34
CA THR A 261 -11.55 -26.06 -37.66
C THR A 261 -13.04 -26.02 -37.96
N SER A 262 -13.66 -24.84 -38.07
CA SER A 262 -15.07 -24.74 -38.46
C SER A 262 -15.31 -25.15 -39.92
N ARG A 263 -14.40 -24.79 -40.83
CA ARG A 263 -14.43 -25.25 -42.24
C ARG A 263 -14.29 -26.76 -42.34
N SER A 264 -13.31 -27.36 -41.69
CA SER A 264 -13.13 -28.82 -41.74
C SER A 264 -14.32 -29.57 -41.14
N HIS A 265 -14.92 -29.04 -40.06
CA HIS A 265 -16.11 -29.64 -39.47
C HIS A 265 -17.32 -29.57 -40.41
N GLY A 266 -17.50 -28.43 -41.11
CA GLY A 266 -18.54 -28.24 -42.13
C GLY A 266 -18.34 -29.14 -43.36
N GLU A 267 -17.11 -29.28 -43.85
CA GLU A 267 -16.76 -30.18 -44.95
C GLU A 267 -17.06 -31.65 -44.59
N SER A 268 -16.71 -32.08 -43.38
CA SER A 268 -17.04 -33.43 -42.89
C SER A 268 -18.54 -33.65 -42.80
N ALA A 269 -19.31 -32.68 -42.31
CA ALA A 269 -20.77 -32.80 -42.20
C ALA A 269 -21.44 -32.89 -43.58
N LEU A 270 -20.97 -32.11 -44.56
CA LEU A 270 -21.46 -32.18 -45.94
C LEU A 270 -21.10 -33.50 -46.61
N ALA A 271 -19.93 -34.06 -46.34
CA ALA A 271 -19.53 -35.37 -46.84
C ALA A 271 -20.44 -36.49 -46.29
N GLU A 272 -20.78 -36.44 -45.00
CA GLU A 272 -21.70 -37.38 -44.35
C GLU A 272 -23.10 -37.33 -45.00
N ILE A 273 -23.64 -36.13 -45.21
CA ILE A 273 -24.95 -35.91 -45.86
C ILE A 273 -24.96 -36.45 -47.29
N ARG A 274 -23.90 -36.18 -48.07
CA ARG A 274 -23.77 -36.69 -49.45
C ARG A 274 -23.76 -38.22 -49.50
N LYS A 275 -23.09 -38.87 -48.53
CA LYS A 275 -23.05 -40.33 -48.41
C LYS A 275 -24.44 -40.91 -48.13
N GLN A 276 -25.23 -40.28 -47.26
CA GLN A 276 -26.60 -40.72 -46.97
C GLN A 276 -27.54 -40.56 -48.18
N LEU A 277 -27.36 -39.49 -48.96
CA LEU A 277 -28.16 -39.19 -50.15
C LEU A 277 -27.69 -39.90 -51.44
N LYS A 278 -26.60 -40.69 -51.38
CA LYS A 278 -25.98 -41.38 -52.53
C LYS A 278 -25.62 -40.45 -53.71
N VAL A 279 -25.25 -39.20 -53.42
CA VAL A 279 -24.84 -38.23 -54.45
C VAL A 279 -23.33 -38.31 -54.70
N PRO A 280 -22.85 -38.48 -55.95
CA PRO A 280 -21.43 -38.60 -56.25
C PRO A 280 -20.66 -37.28 -55.99
N PRO A 281 -19.35 -37.33 -55.69
CA PRO A 281 -18.56 -36.14 -55.39
C PRO A 281 -18.43 -35.24 -56.61
N THR A 282 -18.64 -33.94 -56.40
CA THR A 282 -18.44 -32.89 -57.40
C THR A 282 -16.95 -32.83 -57.80
N ARG A 283 -16.63 -33.15 -59.06
CA ARG A 283 -15.27 -32.97 -59.62
C ARG A 283 -14.94 -31.47 -59.64
N GLY A 284 -14.03 -31.04 -58.77
CA GLY A 284 -13.51 -29.67 -58.76
C GLY A 284 -12.69 -29.38 -60.01
N GLU A 285 -12.97 -28.24 -60.65
CA GLU A 285 -12.17 -27.68 -61.74
C GLU A 285 -10.73 -27.43 -61.26
N LYS A 286 -9.76 -27.88 -62.07
CA LYS A 286 -8.35 -27.50 -61.90
C LYS A 286 -8.18 -26.05 -62.39
N PRO A 287 -7.51 -25.16 -61.65
CA PRO A 287 -7.16 -23.85 -62.17
C PRO A 287 -6.14 -24.01 -63.30
N ARG A 288 -6.34 -23.27 -64.39
CA ARG A 288 -5.40 -23.10 -65.49
C ARG A 288 -4.33 -22.08 -65.14
#